data_AF-A0A8J5J060-F1
#
_entry.id   AF-A0A8J5J060-F1
#
_cell.length_a   1.000
_cell.length_b   1.000
_cell.length_c   1.000
_cell.angle_alpha   90.00
_cell.angle_beta   90.00
_cell.angle_gamma   90.00
#
_symmetry.space_group_name_H-M   'P 1'
#
loop_
_entity.id
_entity.type
_entity.pdbx_description
1 polymer ?
#
loop_
_entity_poly.entity_id
_entity_poly.type
_entity_poly.pdbx_seq_one_letter_code
_entity_poly.pdbx_strand_id
1 'polypeptide(L)'
;MTDETEVETVSRIQAVDIRDLYPDRAPEDATSRVCLLCGAKLKDKTHNLTRHLERHHAGALLQLLEQRNQASPRVLASRTRRTHQEKAVARQPTEQVADSVLKAGDAKLALAKWLAQEQLPVDLIEKSGFREFMEVLNEQFSPPKREELRQLLGTLVAGTDDSKLTGLGDSDMMTDGDDAPSTVEMMALRATCRCNEDSPLVSCSRVACDLVDSHTAKVKVLRAAASLFDAQTCRGKILGKNGVLGRSFVGVVTEVQPSVSEEMSAADPVKLFDKVVASPFIFDAVPIINEQHEEEHQENQADRSLHTSDSSSSCVGVSASSGALAEYIVLPVSNLSVVPAAVPDDLALLSDDMSVVLSIASELQRRQVTNIAILSDGPSAILSNLLTRYLHQDVQFAPQNLHVFSTSTVSTSVWSQHVSLTPLDIYQPAAVAHVMTRQTELALDAIVDLIGCEASVEFATSLVQSMGCVVLVDRSRLELHPRSTIPMDMNSVVVRELEVVSVLDCKRFLDDALQYLVTQAQNQQSATELRECLLDGVELSQALHELQSIPERTLEARYLQVALT
;
A
#
# COMPACT_ATOMS: atom_id res chain seq x y z
N MET A 1 -34.54 8.28 51.88
CA MET A 1 -33.11 7.91 51.93
C MET A 1 -32.78 7.24 50.60
N THR A 2 -33.14 7.87 49.47
CA THR A 2 -32.42 8.88 48.65
C THR A 2 -31.22 8.30 47.90
N ASP A 3 -31.52 8.07 46.60
CA ASP A 3 -30.71 7.74 45.44
C ASP A 3 -29.26 8.24 45.45
N GLU A 4 -28.35 7.31 45.14
CA GLU A 4 -27.02 7.57 44.62
C GLU A 4 -27.11 7.64 43.09
N THR A 5 -27.11 8.85 42.53
CA THR A 5 -26.99 9.08 41.09
C THR A 5 -25.52 9.21 40.69
N GLU A 6 -25.18 8.65 39.52
CA GLU A 6 -23.89 8.48 38.84
C GLU A 6 -23.03 9.74 38.55
N VAL A 7 -23.03 10.75 39.43
CA VAL A 7 -22.39 12.06 39.17
C VAL A 7 -21.14 12.33 40.03
N GLU A 8 -20.84 11.52 41.06
CA GLU A 8 -19.71 11.81 41.97
C GLU A 8 -18.36 11.15 41.62
N THR A 9 -18.30 10.25 40.63
CA THR A 9 -17.03 9.57 40.29
C THR A 9 -16.14 10.36 39.31
N VAL A 10 -16.60 11.50 38.77
CA VAL A 10 -15.84 12.28 37.78
C VAL A 10 -15.55 13.69 38.29
N SER A 11 -14.64 13.82 39.25
CA SER A 11 -14.16 15.14 39.72
C SER A 11 -12.72 15.18 40.25
N ARG A 12 -11.83 14.25 39.87
CA ARG A 12 -10.37 14.40 40.08
C ARG A 12 -9.54 13.72 38.98
N ILE A 13 -9.41 14.37 37.83
CA ILE A 13 -8.25 14.16 36.95
C ILE A 13 -7.39 15.42 37.05
N GLN A 14 -6.68 15.54 38.16
CA GLN A 14 -5.39 16.22 38.19
C GLN A 14 -4.38 15.20 37.62
N ALA A 15 -3.44 15.65 36.79
CA ALA A 15 -2.25 14.85 36.51
C ALA A 15 -1.43 14.77 37.80
N VAL A 16 -1.84 13.89 38.71
CA VAL A 16 -1.08 13.49 39.88
C VAL A 16 -0.11 12.41 39.40
N ASP A 17 1.18 12.60 39.65
CA ASP A 17 2.18 11.62 39.28
C ASP A 17 1.88 10.31 40.00
N ILE A 18 2.05 9.16 39.34
CA ILE A 18 1.68 7.85 39.89
C ILE A 18 2.43 7.55 41.20
N ARG A 19 3.58 8.21 41.39
CA ARG A 19 4.42 8.19 42.59
C ARG A 19 3.77 8.82 43.81
N ASP A 20 2.87 9.78 43.63
CA ASP A 20 2.20 10.47 44.74
C ASP A 20 1.04 9.64 45.32
N LEU A 21 0.50 8.69 44.54
CA LEU A 21 -0.60 7.84 44.95
C LEU A 21 -0.12 6.45 45.41
N TYR A 22 0.95 5.90 44.80
CA TYR A 22 1.44 4.55 45.11
C TYR A 22 2.98 4.45 44.98
N PRO A 23 3.74 5.01 45.94
CA PRO A 23 5.20 5.07 45.87
C PRO A 23 5.88 3.69 45.80
N ASP A 24 5.25 2.67 46.38
CA ASP A 24 5.84 1.32 46.48
C ASP A 24 5.57 0.42 45.26
N ARG A 25 4.88 0.92 44.22
CA ARG A 25 4.46 0.13 43.04
C ARG A 25 4.92 0.69 41.69
N ALA A 26 5.73 1.75 41.66
CA ALA A 26 6.23 2.32 40.42
C ALA A 26 7.53 1.60 39.97
N PRO A 27 7.54 0.87 38.83
CA PRO A 27 8.78 0.39 38.22
C PRO A 27 9.62 1.56 37.68
N GLU A 28 10.95 1.38 37.64
CA GLU A 28 11.95 2.44 37.39
C GLU A 28 11.93 3.09 35.99
N ASP A 29 11.08 2.63 35.06
CA ASP A 29 11.10 3.14 33.69
C ASP A 29 10.26 4.43 33.51
N ALA A 30 10.96 5.57 33.53
CA ALA A 30 10.40 6.92 33.60
C ALA A 30 9.73 7.43 32.31
N THR A 31 9.56 6.61 31.26
CA THR A 31 9.16 7.09 29.93
C THR A 31 7.81 6.60 29.42
N SER A 32 7.23 5.52 29.96
CA SER A 32 5.95 4.98 29.46
C SER A 32 4.78 5.35 30.39
N ARG A 33 3.82 6.13 29.89
CA ARG A 33 2.54 6.38 30.58
C ARG A 33 1.52 5.36 30.13
N VAL A 34 0.60 4.93 30.99
CA VAL A 34 -0.47 3.98 30.62
C VAL A 34 -1.83 4.69 30.72
N CYS A 35 -2.69 4.56 29.71
CA CYS A 35 -4.06 5.03 29.77
C CYS A 35 -4.85 4.17 30.77
N LEU A 36 -5.37 4.77 31.83
CA LEU A 36 -6.07 4.04 32.90
C LEU A 36 -7.46 3.53 32.48
N LEU A 37 -8.02 4.03 31.37
CA LEU A 37 -9.32 3.60 30.86
C LEU A 37 -9.25 2.28 30.06
N CYS A 38 -8.13 1.98 29.41
CA CYS A 38 -7.96 0.77 28.59
C CYS A 38 -6.64 0.02 28.78
N GLY A 39 -5.71 0.51 29.61
CA GLY A 39 -4.42 -0.11 29.84
C GLY A 39 -3.36 0.08 28.74
N ALA A 40 -3.63 0.90 27.72
CA ALA A 40 -2.69 1.12 26.61
C ALA A 40 -1.47 1.96 27.03
N LYS A 41 -0.24 1.55 26.65
CA LYS A 41 0.98 2.35 26.82
C LYS A 41 1.03 3.52 25.81
N LEU A 42 1.15 4.74 26.31
CA LEU A 42 1.27 5.99 25.57
C LEU A 42 2.74 6.41 25.49
N LYS A 43 3.22 6.63 24.26
CA LYS A 43 4.65 6.85 23.99
C LYS A 43 5.18 8.28 24.24
N ASP A 44 4.33 9.32 24.41
CA ASP A 44 4.81 10.72 24.54
C ASP A 44 3.97 11.65 25.44
N LYS A 45 4.61 12.74 25.92
CA LYS A 45 4.19 13.57 27.08
C LYS A 45 2.88 14.35 26.94
N THR A 46 2.42 14.72 25.74
CA THR A 46 1.21 15.58 25.60
C THR A 46 0.36 15.29 24.36
N HIS A 47 0.94 14.82 23.26
CA HIS A 47 0.21 14.65 22.00
C HIS A 47 -0.48 13.28 21.85
N ASN A 48 -0.07 12.28 22.63
CA ASN A 48 -0.61 10.92 22.51
C ASN A 48 -1.91 10.70 23.29
N LEU A 49 -2.14 11.40 24.42
CA LEU A 49 -3.34 11.16 25.24
C LEU A 49 -4.61 11.66 24.56
N THR A 50 -4.62 12.88 24.01
CA THR A 50 -5.81 13.44 23.35
C THR A 50 -6.21 12.59 22.14
N ARG A 51 -5.26 12.23 21.28
CA ARG A 51 -5.51 11.38 20.09
C ARG A 51 -5.96 9.97 20.48
N HIS A 52 -5.42 9.42 21.56
CA HIS A 52 -5.84 8.13 22.11
C HIS A 52 -7.26 8.20 22.68
N LEU A 53 -7.61 9.27 23.41
CA LEU A 53 -8.97 9.48 23.91
C LEU A 53 -9.95 9.72 22.77
N GLU A 54 -9.58 10.46 21.72
CA GLU A 54 -10.39 10.63 20.51
C GLU A 54 -10.72 9.29 19.83
N ARG A 55 -9.72 8.42 19.70
CA ARG A 55 -9.86 7.13 18.99
C ARG A 55 -10.54 6.05 19.82
N HIS A 56 -10.31 6.00 21.13
CA HIS A 56 -10.71 4.85 21.96
C HIS A 56 -11.66 5.21 23.11
N HIS A 57 -11.78 6.49 23.48
CA HIS A 57 -12.57 6.95 24.63
C HIS A 57 -13.28 8.28 24.35
N ALA A 58 -13.94 8.40 23.19
CA ALA A 58 -14.55 9.66 22.72
C ALA A 58 -15.53 10.27 23.74
N GLY A 59 -16.26 9.44 24.49
CA GLY A 59 -17.14 9.90 25.58
C GLY A 59 -16.39 10.58 26.74
N ALA A 60 -15.25 10.01 27.17
CA ALA A 60 -14.42 10.61 28.22
C ALA A 60 -13.78 11.93 27.75
N LEU A 61 -13.40 12.01 26.48
CA LEU A 61 -12.91 13.25 25.89
C LEU A 61 -13.98 14.35 25.85
N LEU A 62 -15.19 14.02 25.40
CA LEU A 62 -16.31 14.96 25.37
C LEU A 62 -16.61 15.51 26.77
N GLN A 63 -16.65 14.63 27.77
CA GLN A 63 -16.88 15.04 29.17
C GLN A 63 -15.76 15.96 29.71
N LEU A 64 -14.50 15.69 29.37
CA LEU A 64 -13.37 16.55 29.72
C LEU A 64 -13.46 17.94 29.06
N LEU A 65 -13.87 18.00 27.79
CA LEU A 65 -14.06 19.27 27.07
C LEU A 65 -15.23 20.07 27.64
N GLU A 66 -16.31 19.39 27.99
CA GLU A 66 -17.50 20.00 28.60
C GLU A 66 -17.19 20.56 29.99
N GLN A 67 -16.46 19.82 30.82
CA GLN A 67 -15.95 20.29 32.12
C GLN A 67 -14.99 21.48 31.98
N ARG A 68 -14.13 21.49 30.96
CA ARG A 68 -13.24 22.62 30.67
C ARG A 68 -14.03 23.88 30.34
N ASN A 69 -15.11 23.74 29.57
CA ASN A 69 -15.96 24.86 29.16
C ASN A 69 -16.82 25.40 30.32
N GLN A 70 -17.06 24.59 31.36
CA GLN A 70 -17.78 25.00 32.56
C GLN A 70 -16.87 25.64 33.65
N ALA A 71 -15.54 25.60 33.49
CA ALA A 71 -14.62 26.15 34.47
C ALA A 71 -14.53 27.70 34.41
N SER A 72 -14.65 28.36 35.57
CA SER A 72 -14.63 29.83 35.66
C SER A 72 -13.30 30.45 35.18
N PRO A 73 -13.31 31.56 34.42
CA PRO A 73 -12.11 32.23 33.88
C PRO A 73 -11.04 32.59 34.92
N ARG A 74 -11.41 32.78 36.19
CA ARG A 74 -10.46 33.05 37.29
C ARG A 74 -9.52 31.88 37.60
N VAL A 75 -9.90 30.65 37.29
CA VAL A 75 -9.09 29.43 37.52
C VAL A 75 -8.06 29.21 36.40
N LEU A 76 -8.33 29.71 35.20
CA LEU A 76 -7.40 29.63 34.07
C LEU A 76 -6.29 30.70 34.17
N ALA A 77 -6.61 31.91 34.66
CA ALA A 77 -5.65 33.00 34.80
C ALA A 77 -4.60 32.80 35.92
N SER A 78 -4.91 32.03 36.97
CA SER A 78 -3.95 31.69 38.03
C SER A 78 -2.94 30.61 37.57
N ARG A 79 -3.27 29.85 36.53
CA ARG A 79 -2.44 28.77 35.98
C ARG A 79 -1.25 29.28 35.17
N THR A 80 -1.43 30.36 34.40
CA THR A 80 -0.38 30.99 33.57
C THR A 80 0.72 31.65 34.41
N ARG A 81 0.42 32.09 35.64
CA ARG A 81 1.42 32.70 36.54
C ARG A 81 2.39 31.71 37.18
N ARG A 82 2.02 30.42 37.29
CA ARG A 82 2.87 29.41 37.93
C ARG A 82 3.96 28.86 36.99
N THR A 83 3.64 28.71 35.71
CA THR A 83 4.59 28.25 34.68
C THR A 83 5.68 29.25 34.33
N HIS A 84 5.42 30.56 34.51
CA HIS A 84 6.45 31.59 34.29
C HIS A 84 7.48 31.69 35.43
N GLN A 85 7.17 31.18 36.63
CA GLN A 85 8.06 31.30 37.78
C GLN A 85 9.11 30.17 37.86
N GLU A 86 8.86 29.02 37.23
CA GLU A 86 9.80 27.88 37.19
C GLU A 86 10.85 27.97 36.07
N LYS A 87 10.69 28.86 35.08
CA LYS A 87 11.63 29.01 33.95
C LYS A 87 12.78 30.00 34.19
N ALA A 88 12.88 30.59 35.39
CA ALA A 88 13.87 31.63 35.69
C ALA A 88 15.18 31.12 36.33
N VAL A 89 15.32 29.82 36.60
CA VAL A 89 16.54 29.27 37.23
C VAL A 89 17.03 28.04 36.48
N ALA A 90 17.58 28.24 35.28
CA ALA A 90 18.58 27.36 34.65
C ALA A 90 18.95 27.94 33.26
N ARG A 91 20.03 28.72 33.20
CA ARG A 91 20.76 29.00 31.95
C ARG A 91 22.24 28.72 32.20
N GLN A 92 22.74 27.63 31.62
CA GLN A 92 24.15 27.48 31.26
C GLN A 92 24.22 27.31 29.73
N PRO A 93 25.29 27.82 29.09
CA PRO A 93 25.41 27.82 27.64
C PRO A 93 25.92 26.46 27.16
N THR A 94 25.22 25.86 26.20
CA THR A 94 25.71 24.70 25.44
C THR A 94 25.86 25.10 23.98
N GLU A 95 26.88 24.53 23.37
CA GLU A 95 27.46 24.86 22.06
C GLU A 95 26.46 24.81 20.91
N GLN A 96 26.63 25.75 19.98
CA GLN A 96 25.84 25.90 18.77
C GLN A 96 26.12 24.74 17.80
N VAL A 97 25.17 23.82 17.69
CA VAL A 97 25.00 23.00 16.48
C VAL A 97 24.21 23.84 15.48
N ALA A 98 24.75 24.00 14.28
CA ALA A 98 24.18 24.82 13.22
C ALA A 98 22.92 24.15 12.64
N ASP A 99 21.76 24.42 13.25
CA ASP A 99 20.46 24.18 12.62
C ASP A 99 20.24 25.21 11.51
N SER A 100 19.93 24.70 10.32
CA SER A 100 19.55 25.49 9.15
C SER A 100 18.29 26.30 9.46
N VAL A 101 18.46 27.59 9.71
CA VAL A 101 17.36 28.55 9.82
C VAL A 101 16.65 28.61 8.47
N LEU A 102 15.50 27.93 8.37
CA LEU A 102 14.55 28.11 7.27
C LEU A 102 14.24 29.61 7.17
N LYS A 103 14.45 30.20 5.99
CA LYS A 103 14.17 31.63 5.81
C LYS A 103 12.66 31.84 5.95
N ALA A 104 12.23 32.97 6.50
CA ALA A 104 10.82 33.27 6.70
C ALA A 104 9.96 33.16 5.40
N GLY A 105 10.58 33.29 4.22
CA GLY A 105 9.94 33.04 2.93
C GLY A 105 9.55 31.57 2.71
N ASP A 106 10.38 30.63 3.14
CA ASP A 106 10.18 29.19 2.92
C ASP A 106 8.98 28.68 3.73
N ALA A 107 8.79 29.19 4.95
CA ALA A 107 7.66 28.83 5.81
C ALA A 107 6.32 29.36 5.29
N LYS A 108 6.30 30.55 4.65
CA LYS A 108 5.08 31.10 4.03
C LYS A 108 4.69 30.33 2.78
N LEU A 109 5.68 29.95 1.96
CA LEU A 109 5.47 29.11 0.79
C LEU A 109 4.99 27.72 1.20
N ALA A 110 5.55 27.12 2.25
CA ALA A 110 5.09 25.85 2.79
C ALA A 110 3.62 25.93 3.25
N LEU A 111 3.22 27.01 3.93
CA LEU A 111 1.83 27.25 4.30
C LEU A 111 0.92 27.41 3.07
N ALA A 112 1.38 28.07 2.01
CA ALA A 112 0.64 28.20 0.76
C ALA A 112 0.47 26.83 0.05
N LYS A 113 1.54 26.04 -0.06
CA LYS A 113 1.52 24.67 -0.60
C LYS A 113 0.52 23.81 0.19
N TRP A 114 0.54 23.90 1.52
CA TRP A 114 -0.39 23.18 2.39
C TRP A 114 -1.86 23.59 2.17
N LEU A 115 -2.17 24.89 2.11
CA LEU A 115 -3.53 25.36 1.86
C LEU A 115 -4.05 24.94 0.48
N ALA A 116 -3.19 24.95 -0.55
CA ALA A 116 -3.53 24.49 -1.89
C ALA A 116 -3.83 22.99 -1.93
N GLN A 117 -2.93 22.20 -1.33
CA GLN A 117 -3.02 20.74 -1.29
C GLN A 117 -4.29 20.27 -0.56
N GLU A 118 -4.67 20.96 0.51
CA GLU A 118 -5.86 20.65 1.32
C GLU A 118 -7.15 21.31 0.82
N GLN A 119 -7.09 22.06 -0.29
CA GLN A 119 -8.21 22.83 -0.84
C GLN A 119 -8.88 23.74 0.21
N LEU A 120 -8.09 24.28 1.14
CA LEU A 120 -8.60 25.08 2.24
C LEU A 120 -8.90 26.53 1.79
N PRO A 121 -9.96 27.15 2.35
CA PRO A 121 -10.29 28.52 2.03
C PRO A 121 -9.13 29.48 2.35
N VAL A 122 -8.81 30.37 1.41
CA VAL A 122 -7.75 31.37 1.59
C VAL A 122 -8.03 32.29 2.79
N ASP A 123 -9.30 32.53 3.13
CA ASP A 123 -9.70 33.32 4.32
C ASP A 123 -9.43 32.61 5.66
N LEU A 124 -9.06 31.33 5.66
CA LEU A 124 -8.71 30.59 6.88
C LEU A 124 -7.58 31.29 7.66
N ILE A 125 -6.58 31.84 6.95
CA ILE A 125 -5.43 32.54 7.57
C ILE A 125 -5.83 33.84 8.28
N GLU A 126 -7.00 34.40 7.96
CA GLU A 126 -7.52 35.63 8.55
C GLU A 126 -8.37 35.36 9.79
N LYS A 127 -8.83 34.11 9.99
CA LYS A 127 -9.62 33.73 11.16
C LYS A 127 -8.79 33.85 12.43
N SER A 128 -9.34 34.50 13.45
CA SER A 128 -8.67 34.73 14.74
C SER A 128 -8.16 33.44 15.38
N GLY A 129 -8.95 32.36 15.34
CA GLY A 129 -8.54 31.07 15.90
C GLY A 129 -7.34 30.44 15.19
N PHE A 130 -7.21 30.63 13.87
CA PHE A 130 -6.04 30.15 13.14
C PHE A 130 -4.79 30.99 13.48
N ARG A 131 -4.95 32.31 13.61
CA ARG A 131 -3.85 33.21 14.01
C ARG A 131 -3.33 32.90 15.41
N GLU A 132 -4.25 32.71 16.36
CA GLU A 132 -3.92 32.33 17.73
C GLU A 132 -3.18 30.97 17.76
N PHE A 133 -3.64 30.00 16.97
CA PHE A 133 -2.97 28.72 16.83
C PHE A 133 -1.54 28.85 16.28
N MET A 134 -1.35 29.63 15.21
CA MET A 134 -0.03 29.85 14.62
C MET A 134 0.93 30.58 15.56
N GLU A 135 0.44 31.56 16.31
CA GLU A 135 1.21 32.30 17.31
C GLU A 135 1.69 31.38 18.45
N VAL A 136 0.84 30.43 18.88
CA VAL A 136 1.21 29.42 19.88
C VAL A 136 2.27 28.45 19.35
N LEU A 137 2.23 28.09 18.06
CA LEU A 137 3.22 27.21 17.45
C LEU A 137 4.56 27.90 17.24
N ASN A 138 4.54 29.15 16.79
CA ASN A 138 5.74 29.93 16.55
C ASN A 138 5.43 31.44 16.60
N GLU A 139 5.77 32.07 17.72
CA GLU A 139 5.58 33.52 17.94
C GLU A 139 6.30 34.40 16.90
N GLN A 140 7.34 33.89 16.24
CA GLN A 140 8.11 34.64 15.24
C GLN A 140 7.53 34.49 13.82
N PHE A 141 6.65 33.52 13.59
CA PHE A 141 6.06 33.30 12.28
C PHE A 141 4.81 34.15 12.11
N SER A 142 4.86 35.09 11.16
CA SER A 142 3.67 35.83 10.73
C SER A 142 3.07 35.18 9.47
N PRO A 143 1.84 34.63 9.53
CA PRO A 143 1.22 34.08 8.34
C PRO A 143 1.07 35.17 7.27
N PRO A 144 1.21 34.82 5.98
CA PRO A 144 1.16 35.77 4.89
C PRO A 144 -0.19 36.50 4.88
N LYS A 145 -0.21 37.73 4.36
CA LYS A 145 -1.48 38.42 4.13
C LYS A 145 -2.22 37.72 2.98
N ARG A 146 -3.54 37.88 2.91
CA ARG A 146 -4.38 37.27 1.86
C ARG A 146 -3.85 37.49 0.44
N GLU A 147 -3.35 38.69 0.16
CA GLU A 147 -2.81 39.02 -1.17
C GLU A 147 -1.45 38.36 -1.45
N GLU A 148 -0.58 38.31 -0.44
CA GLU A 148 0.69 37.59 -0.51
C GLU A 148 0.46 36.08 -0.69
N LEU A 149 -0.54 35.51 0.02
CA LEU A 149 -0.92 34.11 -0.13
C LEU A 149 -1.47 33.82 -1.53
N ARG A 150 -2.32 34.70 -2.09
CA ARG A 150 -2.80 34.55 -3.47
C ARG A 150 -1.66 34.59 -4.48
N GLN A 151 -0.67 35.44 -4.28
CA GLN A 151 0.50 35.52 -5.14
C GLN A 151 1.31 34.21 -5.06
N LEU A 152 1.57 33.70 -3.86
CA LEU A 152 2.27 32.42 -3.65
C LEU A 152 1.50 31.26 -4.29
N LEU A 153 0.17 31.19 -4.10
CA LEU A 153 -0.69 30.20 -4.74
C LEU A 153 -0.70 30.34 -6.27
N GLY A 154 -0.72 31.57 -6.79
CA GLY A 154 -0.63 31.86 -8.21
C GLY A 154 0.67 31.34 -8.83
N THR A 155 1.81 31.54 -8.15
CA THR A 155 3.10 31.00 -8.58
C THR A 155 3.12 29.47 -8.56
N LEU A 156 2.54 28.84 -7.52
CA LEU A 156 2.43 27.39 -7.42
C LEU A 156 1.58 26.78 -8.54
N VAL A 157 0.48 27.44 -8.91
CA VAL A 157 -0.40 27.00 -10.01
C VAL A 157 0.26 27.20 -11.37
N ALA A 158 1.07 28.25 -11.53
CA ALA A 158 1.81 28.53 -12.76
C ALA A 158 3.05 27.65 -12.97
N GLY A 159 3.34 26.69 -12.08
CA GLY A 159 4.44 25.74 -12.24
C GLY A 159 5.83 26.36 -12.28
N THR A 160 6.02 27.56 -11.72
CA THR A 160 7.31 28.25 -11.76
C THR A 160 8.20 27.71 -10.63
N ASP A 161 9.15 26.84 -10.96
CA ASP A 161 10.06 26.20 -10.01
C ASP A 161 10.85 27.20 -9.13
N ASP A 162 11.16 26.74 -7.91
CA ASP A 162 11.67 27.46 -6.72
C ASP A 162 13.00 28.25 -6.93
N SER A 163 13.60 28.24 -8.11
CA SER A 163 14.92 28.85 -8.38
C SER A 163 14.91 30.35 -8.70
N LYS A 164 13.77 30.97 -9.04
CA LYS A 164 13.71 32.39 -9.47
C LYS A 164 13.24 33.40 -8.40
N LEU A 165 12.78 32.96 -7.24
CA LEU A 165 12.14 33.84 -6.24
C LEU A 165 13.11 34.59 -5.31
N THR A 166 14.44 34.43 -5.47
CA THR A 166 15.45 35.08 -4.61
C THR A 166 16.18 36.27 -5.24
N GLY A 167 15.81 36.70 -6.46
CA GLY A 167 16.46 37.83 -7.13
C GLY A 167 15.50 38.70 -7.93
N LEU A 168 14.84 39.66 -7.27
CA LEU A 168 14.19 40.77 -7.97
C LEU A 168 15.22 41.87 -8.23
N GLY A 169 15.80 41.85 -9.42
CA GLY A 169 16.65 42.89 -9.99
C GLY A 169 16.53 42.89 -11.51
N ASP A 170 15.99 43.99 -12.04
CA ASP A 170 15.74 44.38 -13.44
C ASP A 170 16.47 43.60 -14.56
N SER A 171 15.70 43.08 -15.53
CA SER A 171 16.04 43.11 -16.96
C SER A 171 14.92 42.48 -17.80
N ASP A 172 14.21 43.35 -18.52
CA ASP A 172 13.34 43.06 -19.67
C ASP A 172 14.10 42.28 -20.77
N MET A 173 13.64 41.09 -21.14
CA MET A 173 13.80 40.54 -22.49
C MET A 173 12.65 39.58 -22.81
N MET A 174 11.85 40.00 -23.79
CA MET A 174 10.80 39.23 -24.44
C MET A 174 11.41 38.08 -25.23
N THR A 175 11.09 36.84 -24.85
CA THR A 175 11.18 35.68 -25.74
C THR A 175 9.80 35.03 -25.81
N ASP A 176 9.12 35.28 -26.93
CA ASP A 176 7.91 34.59 -27.37
C ASP A 176 8.24 33.14 -27.73
N GLY A 177 7.35 32.21 -27.35
CA GLY A 177 7.30 30.84 -27.89
C GLY A 177 7.30 29.72 -26.85
N ASP A 178 6.53 29.85 -25.76
CA ASP A 178 6.40 28.81 -24.74
C ASP A 178 5.25 27.85 -25.11
N ASP A 179 5.53 26.91 -26.02
CA ASP A 179 4.69 25.71 -26.23
C ASP A 179 4.97 24.73 -25.07
N ALA A 180 4.59 25.12 -23.85
CA ALA A 180 4.61 24.19 -22.72
C ALA A 180 3.66 23.02 -23.05
N PRO A 181 4.12 21.76 -22.97
CA PRO A 181 3.29 20.62 -23.32
C PRO A 181 2.04 20.64 -22.43
N SER A 182 0.87 20.78 -23.06
CA SER A 182 -0.40 20.83 -22.36
C SER A 182 -0.58 19.53 -21.57
N THR A 183 -0.51 19.61 -20.24
CA THR A 183 -0.70 18.46 -19.36
C THR A 183 -2.09 17.88 -19.60
N VAL A 184 -2.15 16.64 -20.08
CA VAL A 184 -3.43 15.98 -20.36
C VAL A 184 -4.06 15.59 -19.03
N GLU A 185 -5.24 16.15 -18.73
CA GLU A 185 -6.03 15.72 -17.58
C GLU A 185 -6.86 14.48 -17.93
N MET A 186 -6.90 13.53 -17.01
CA MET A 186 -7.67 12.29 -17.12
C MET A 186 -8.53 12.05 -15.86
N MET A 187 -9.65 11.36 -16.00
CA MET A 187 -10.41 10.88 -14.86
C MET A 187 -9.71 9.67 -14.22
N ALA A 188 -9.64 9.67 -12.88
CA ALA A 188 -9.09 8.57 -12.11
C ALA A 188 -9.75 8.42 -10.74
N LEU A 189 -9.76 7.20 -10.22
CA LEU A 189 -10.07 6.92 -8.83
C LEU A 189 -8.78 7.07 -8.00
N ARG A 190 -8.69 8.18 -7.26
CA ARG A 190 -7.47 8.57 -6.53
C ARG A 190 -7.71 8.61 -5.03
N ALA A 191 -6.75 8.05 -4.29
CA ALA A 191 -6.62 8.16 -2.85
C ALA A 191 -5.63 9.28 -2.47
N THR A 192 -5.97 10.04 -1.45
CA THR A 192 -5.10 11.08 -0.87
C THR A 192 -5.07 11.00 0.65
N CYS A 193 -3.87 10.94 1.22
CA CYS A 193 -3.52 10.96 2.63
C CYS A 193 -2.48 12.05 2.89
N ARG A 194 -2.52 12.71 4.05
CA ARG A 194 -1.51 13.71 4.44
C ARG A 194 -0.25 13.07 4.98
N CYS A 195 -0.42 11.95 5.67
CA CYS A 195 0.66 11.14 6.21
C CYS A 195 0.28 9.66 6.21
N ASN A 196 1.24 8.80 6.54
CA ASN A 196 1.06 7.34 6.50
C ASN A 196 0.04 6.80 7.53
N GLU A 197 -0.35 7.64 8.50
CA GLU A 197 -1.26 7.30 9.60
C GLU A 197 -2.73 7.71 9.33
N ASP A 198 -2.98 8.41 8.22
CA ASP A 198 -4.31 8.93 7.91
C ASP A 198 -5.11 7.95 7.05
N SER A 199 -6.41 7.87 7.31
CA SER A 199 -7.35 7.21 6.40
C SER A 199 -7.44 8.01 5.10
N PRO A 200 -7.33 7.37 3.93
CA PRO A 200 -7.40 8.05 2.64
C PRO A 200 -8.77 8.65 2.39
N LEU A 201 -8.77 9.88 1.87
CA LEU A 201 -9.91 10.43 1.14
C LEU A 201 -9.83 9.90 -0.29
N VAL A 202 -10.83 9.13 -0.72
CA VAL A 202 -10.89 8.59 -2.08
C VAL A 202 -11.96 9.32 -2.88
N SER A 203 -11.60 9.75 -4.09
CA SER A 203 -12.52 10.44 -5.01
C SER A 203 -12.26 10.06 -6.46
N CYS A 204 -13.31 10.08 -7.27
CA CYS A 204 -13.19 10.03 -8.73
C CYS A 204 -13.02 11.48 -9.23
N SER A 205 -11.83 11.83 -9.71
CA SER A 205 -11.46 13.22 -10.02
C SER A 205 -10.54 13.31 -11.23
N ARG A 206 -10.43 14.52 -11.80
CA ARG A 206 -9.46 14.80 -12.86
C ARG A 206 -8.06 14.90 -12.25
N VAL A 207 -7.10 14.19 -12.83
CA VAL A 207 -5.69 14.16 -12.43
C VAL A 207 -4.82 14.38 -13.66
N ALA A 208 -3.63 14.93 -13.48
CA ALA A 208 -2.66 15.00 -14.56
C ALA A 208 -2.23 13.57 -14.95
N CYS A 209 -2.23 13.29 -16.25
CA CYS A 209 -1.58 12.11 -16.81
C CYS A 209 -0.09 12.41 -16.97
N ASP A 210 0.76 11.45 -16.59
CA ASP A 210 2.20 11.59 -16.74
C ASP A 210 2.59 11.78 -18.22
N LEU A 211 3.74 12.42 -18.45
CA LEU A 211 4.27 12.62 -19.79
C LEU A 211 5.01 11.36 -20.25
N VAL A 212 4.93 11.06 -21.54
CA VAL A 212 5.67 9.97 -22.16
C VAL A 212 7.11 10.41 -22.40
N ASP A 213 8.05 9.60 -21.93
CA ASP A 213 9.49 9.71 -22.20
C ASP A 213 9.97 8.60 -23.16
N SER A 214 11.28 8.51 -23.40
CA SER A 214 11.87 7.58 -24.38
C SER A 214 11.76 6.10 -24.03
N HIS A 215 11.30 5.74 -22.83
CA HIS A 215 11.22 4.34 -22.37
C HIS A 215 9.85 3.97 -21.81
N THR A 216 8.89 4.89 -21.87
CA THR A 216 7.53 4.68 -21.39
C THR A 216 6.53 4.71 -22.54
N ALA A 217 5.37 4.13 -22.28
CA ALA A 217 4.24 4.16 -23.17
C ALA A 217 3.02 4.63 -22.40
N LYS A 218 2.22 5.49 -23.04
CA LYS A 218 0.89 5.85 -22.56
C LYS A 218 -0.11 4.87 -23.10
N VAL A 219 -0.86 4.28 -22.18
CA VAL A 219 -1.86 3.28 -22.47
C VAL A 219 -3.22 3.85 -22.10
N LYS A 220 -4.16 3.86 -23.05
CA LYS A 220 -5.57 4.07 -22.76
C LYS A 220 -6.10 2.80 -22.13
N VAL A 221 -6.51 2.86 -20.87
CA VAL A 221 -7.08 1.71 -20.18
C VAL A 221 -8.46 1.43 -20.78
N LEU A 222 -8.74 0.18 -21.15
CA LEU A 222 -10.07 -0.26 -21.60
C LEU A 222 -10.87 -0.80 -20.42
N ARG A 223 -10.20 -1.61 -19.60
CA ARG A 223 -10.78 -2.25 -18.43
C ARG A 223 -9.71 -2.45 -17.36
N ALA A 224 -10.09 -2.28 -16.12
CA ALA A 224 -9.25 -2.54 -14.95
C ALA A 224 -9.96 -3.45 -13.95
N ALA A 225 -9.17 -4.14 -13.13
CA ALA A 225 -9.66 -4.93 -12.00
C ALA A 225 -9.45 -4.17 -10.70
N ALA A 226 -10.53 -4.00 -9.93
CA ALA A 226 -10.49 -3.49 -8.57
C ALA A 226 -10.63 -4.65 -7.56
N SER A 227 -9.72 -4.66 -6.60
CA SER A 227 -9.49 -5.71 -5.63
C SER A 227 -10.06 -5.40 -4.24
N LEU A 228 -9.93 -6.35 -3.32
CA LEU A 228 -10.19 -6.11 -1.90
C LEU A 228 -9.35 -4.94 -1.35
N PHE A 229 -8.08 -4.82 -1.77
CA PHE A 229 -7.21 -3.72 -1.37
C PHE A 229 -7.79 -2.36 -1.77
N ASP A 230 -8.31 -2.26 -3.00
CA ASP A 230 -8.94 -1.03 -3.50
C ASP A 230 -10.20 -0.68 -2.69
N ALA A 231 -11.06 -1.67 -2.39
CA ALA A 231 -12.26 -1.44 -1.57
C ALA A 231 -11.95 -1.06 -0.12
N GLN A 232 -10.95 -1.70 0.49
CA GLN A 232 -10.49 -1.33 1.83
C GLN A 232 -9.90 0.07 1.85
N THR A 233 -9.21 0.48 0.78
CA THR A 233 -8.74 1.86 0.58
C THR A 233 -9.91 2.83 0.47
N CYS A 234 -10.92 2.56 -0.38
CA CYS A 234 -12.13 3.37 -0.52
C CYS A 234 -12.94 3.55 0.79
N ARG A 235 -12.71 2.69 1.77
CA ARG A 235 -13.36 2.72 3.11
C ARG A 235 -12.46 3.28 4.20
N GLY A 236 -11.27 3.76 3.84
CA GLY A 236 -10.32 4.34 4.79
C GLY A 236 -9.63 3.32 5.71
N LYS A 237 -9.66 2.03 5.39
CA LYS A 237 -9.02 0.96 6.18
C LYS A 237 -7.53 0.83 5.89
N ILE A 238 -7.09 1.11 4.66
CA ILE A 238 -5.67 1.13 4.29
C ILE A 238 -5.12 2.53 4.56
N LEU A 239 -4.41 2.69 5.66
CA LEU A 239 -3.83 3.98 6.05
C LEU A 239 -2.65 4.36 5.15
N GLY A 240 -2.51 5.65 4.89
CA GLY A 240 -1.35 6.20 4.17
C GLY A 240 -1.38 6.01 2.65
N LYS A 241 -2.41 5.36 2.09
CA LYS A 241 -2.49 5.16 0.64
C LYS A 241 -2.66 6.49 -0.09
N ASN A 242 -1.69 6.79 -0.94
CA ASN A 242 -1.67 7.93 -1.85
C ASN A 242 -1.55 7.44 -3.30
N GLY A 243 -2.21 8.13 -4.23
CA GLY A 243 -2.11 7.85 -5.67
C GLY A 243 -3.38 7.23 -6.26
N VAL A 244 -3.30 6.89 -7.54
CA VAL A 244 -4.37 6.22 -8.29
C VAL A 244 -4.45 4.74 -7.87
N LEU A 245 -5.66 4.20 -7.83
CA LEU A 245 -5.95 2.82 -7.42
C LEU A 245 -5.92 1.85 -8.61
N GLY A 246 -6.00 0.54 -8.34
CA GLY A 246 -6.03 -0.53 -9.35
C GLY A 246 -4.66 -1.03 -9.79
N ARG A 247 -4.43 -2.33 -9.62
CA ARG A 247 -3.17 -3.00 -9.97
C ARG A 247 -3.15 -3.58 -11.38
N SER A 248 -4.29 -4.09 -11.86
CA SER A 248 -4.37 -4.88 -13.11
C SER A 248 -5.31 -4.22 -14.12
N PHE A 249 -4.92 -4.25 -15.39
CA PHE A 249 -5.68 -3.69 -16.50
C PHE A 249 -5.38 -4.38 -17.82
N VAL A 250 -6.28 -4.15 -18.78
CA VAL A 250 -6.03 -4.28 -20.21
C VAL A 250 -6.30 -2.94 -20.88
N GLY A 251 -5.41 -2.55 -21.78
CA GLY A 251 -5.46 -1.24 -22.43
C GLY A 251 -4.88 -1.26 -23.85
N VAL A 252 -4.92 -0.11 -24.52
CA VAL A 252 -4.37 0.08 -25.86
C VAL A 252 -3.31 1.16 -25.82
N VAL A 253 -2.15 0.89 -26.39
CA VAL A 253 -1.05 1.84 -26.48
C VAL A 253 -1.45 2.99 -27.39
N THR A 254 -1.47 4.23 -26.87
CA THR A 254 -1.85 5.43 -27.63
C THR A 254 -0.68 6.33 -27.98
N GLU A 255 0.37 6.33 -27.17
CA GLU A 255 1.57 7.13 -27.40
C GLU A 255 2.80 6.33 -26.93
N VAL A 256 3.85 6.32 -27.76
CA VAL A 256 5.18 5.76 -27.46
C VAL A 256 6.19 6.71 -28.10
N GLN A 257 7.21 7.14 -27.37
CA GLN A 257 8.31 7.87 -28.02
C GLN A 257 9.26 6.87 -28.68
N PRO A 258 9.59 7.04 -29.97
CA PRO A 258 10.62 6.24 -30.60
C PRO A 258 11.98 6.53 -29.95
N SER A 259 12.69 5.49 -29.53
CA SER A 259 14.06 5.59 -29.05
C SER A 259 14.95 6.11 -30.19
N VAL A 260 15.63 7.24 -29.96
CA VAL A 260 16.38 7.99 -30.99
C VAL A 260 17.63 7.24 -31.50
N SER A 261 17.96 6.08 -30.93
CA SER A 261 19.30 5.48 -31.05
C SER A 261 19.38 4.02 -31.54
N GLU A 262 18.28 3.35 -31.93
CA GLU A 262 18.37 1.94 -32.34
C GLU A 262 18.17 1.72 -33.84
N GLU A 263 19.27 1.84 -34.57
CA GLU A 263 19.47 1.05 -35.79
C GLU A 263 19.64 -0.43 -35.39
N MET A 264 18.68 -1.27 -35.79
CA MET A 264 18.84 -2.72 -36.02
C MET A 264 18.87 -3.72 -34.83
N SER A 265 18.31 -3.40 -33.66
CA SER A 265 17.87 -4.46 -32.73
C SER A 265 16.44 -4.89 -33.06
N ALA A 266 16.29 -6.06 -33.68
CA ALA A 266 14.99 -6.59 -34.10
C ALA A 266 14.20 -7.13 -32.90
N ALA A 267 13.47 -6.27 -32.20
CA ALA A 267 12.13 -6.51 -31.63
C ALA A 267 11.86 -5.54 -30.47
N ASP A 268 11.43 -4.31 -30.77
CA ASP A 268 10.58 -3.61 -29.81
C ASP A 268 9.23 -4.36 -29.79
N PRO A 269 8.84 -4.98 -28.66
CA PRO A 269 7.70 -5.89 -28.63
C PRO A 269 6.36 -5.17 -28.69
N VAL A 270 6.30 -3.88 -28.36
CA VAL A 270 5.07 -3.12 -28.18
C VAL A 270 5.00 -1.94 -29.14
N LYS A 271 3.92 -1.84 -29.90
CA LYS A 271 3.67 -0.80 -30.91
C LYS A 271 2.44 0.03 -30.54
N LEU A 272 2.32 1.18 -31.21
CA LEU A 272 1.08 1.95 -31.19
C LEU A 272 -0.10 1.06 -31.60
N PHE A 273 -1.20 1.21 -30.86
CA PHE A 273 -2.44 0.44 -31.00
C PHE A 273 -2.38 -1.03 -30.59
N ASP A 274 -1.25 -1.52 -30.07
CA ASP A 274 -1.23 -2.84 -29.46
C ASP A 274 -2.10 -2.85 -28.20
N LYS A 275 -2.86 -3.94 -28.04
CA LYS A 275 -3.58 -4.23 -26.81
C LYS A 275 -2.59 -4.83 -25.82
N VAL A 276 -2.48 -4.28 -24.61
CA VAL A 276 -1.46 -4.64 -23.63
C VAL A 276 -2.04 -4.87 -22.24
N VAL A 277 -1.34 -5.72 -21.48
CA VAL A 277 -1.39 -5.82 -20.00
C VAL A 277 -0.02 -5.42 -19.46
N ALA A 278 0.12 -5.29 -18.15
CA ALA A 278 1.40 -4.94 -17.54
C ALA A 278 1.76 -5.84 -16.35
N SER A 279 3.06 -6.05 -16.14
CA SER A 279 3.58 -6.42 -14.81
C SER A 279 3.36 -5.23 -13.86
N PRO A 280 2.82 -5.45 -12.65
CA PRO A 280 2.55 -4.38 -11.71
C PRO A 280 3.81 -3.81 -11.06
N PHE A 281 4.94 -4.52 -11.13
CA PHE A 281 6.20 -4.08 -10.50
C PHE A 281 6.97 -3.17 -11.43
N ILE A 282 7.06 -1.90 -11.07
CA ILE A 282 7.87 -0.90 -11.76
C ILE A 282 9.29 -0.98 -11.19
N PHE A 283 10.23 -1.31 -12.08
CA PHE A 283 11.65 -1.24 -11.80
C PHE A 283 12.19 0.04 -12.42
N ASP A 284 12.80 0.89 -11.60
CA ASP A 284 13.59 2.00 -12.12
C ASP A 284 14.75 1.38 -12.90
N ALA A 285 14.69 1.51 -14.23
CA ALA A 285 15.79 1.16 -15.09
C ALA A 285 16.92 2.16 -14.83
N VAL A 286 17.72 1.93 -13.78
CA VAL A 286 19.02 2.58 -13.69
C VAL A 286 19.79 2.07 -14.91
N PRO A 287 20.23 2.95 -15.84
CA PRO A 287 21.01 2.52 -16.97
C PRO A 287 22.28 1.89 -16.41
N ILE A 288 22.44 0.58 -16.61
CA ILE A 288 23.70 -0.11 -16.33
C ILE A 288 24.70 0.48 -17.32
N ILE A 289 25.50 1.43 -16.87
CA ILE A 289 26.62 1.95 -17.65
C ILE A 289 27.65 0.82 -17.74
N ASN A 290 27.68 0.15 -18.89
CA ASN A 290 28.75 -0.67 -19.47
C ASN A 290 29.86 -1.15 -18.51
N GLU A 291 29.71 -2.35 -17.95
CA GLU A 291 30.85 -3.24 -17.70
C GLU A 291 31.01 -4.19 -18.90
N GLN A 292 31.34 -3.63 -20.07
CA GLN A 292 31.81 -4.41 -21.21
C GLN A 292 33.33 -4.51 -21.14
N HIS A 293 33.83 -5.56 -20.49
CA HIS A 293 35.06 -6.27 -20.87
C HIS A 293 35.25 -7.46 -19.92
N GLU A 294 34.77 -8.63 -20.33
CA GLU A 294 35.40 -9.97 -20.12
C GLU A 294 34.40 -11.06 -20.52
N GLU A 295 34.18 -11.19 -21.84
CA GLU A 295 33.71 -12.44 -22.44
C GLU A 295 34.92 -13.30 -22.76
N GLU A 296 35.11 -14.40 -22.02
CA GLU A 296 35.52 -15.72 -22.51
C GLU A 296 35.83 -16.62 -21.30
N HIS A 297 34.81 -17.28 -20.75
CA HIS A 297 34.87 -18.71 -20.40
C HIS A 297 33.47 -19.23 -19.98
N GLN A 298 33.16 -20.40 -20.54
CA GLN A 298 31.89 -21.13 -20.50
C GLN A 298 31.47 -21.64 -19.11
N GLU A 299 30.14 -21.81 -18.97
CA GLU A 299 29.44 -22.70 -18.03
C GLU A 299 29.67 -22.44 -16.53
N ASN A 300 29.03 -21.39 -15.99
CA ASN A 300 28.47 -21.32 -14.62
C ASN A 300 27.93 -19.90 -14.33
N GLN A 301 26.85 -19.49 -15.00
CA GLN A 301 26.15 -18.23 -14.71
C GLN A 301 24.69 -18.50 -14.36
N ALA A 302 24.43 -18.84 -13.09
CA ALA A 302 23.11 -18.78 -12.48
C ALA A 302 23.10 -17.94 -11.18
N ASP A 303 24.20 -17.27 -10.83
CA ASP A 303 24.39 -16.76 -9.46
C ASP A 303 25.08 -15.39 -9.37
N ARG A 304 24.90 -14.52 -10.36
CA ARG A 304 25.43 -13.14 -10.34
C ARG A 304 24.38 -12.10 -10.72
N SER A 305 23.44 -11.84 -9.80
CA SER A 305 22.73 -10.55 -9.72
C SER A 305 21.96 -10.38 -8.38
N LEU A 306 22.63 -10.56 -7.24
CA LEU A 306 21.96 -10.43 -5.92
C LEU A 306 22.62 -9.41 -4.97
N HIS A 307 23.46 -8.51 -5.49
CA HIS A 307 24.10 -7.50 -4.65
C HIS A 307 24.06 -6.10 -5.27
N THR A 308 22.89 -5.46 -5.19
CA THR A 308 22.78 -4.01 -4.95
C THR A 308 21.56 -3.73 -4.06
N SER A 309 21.81 -3.03 -2.96
CA SER A 309 20.87 -2.57 -1.93
C SER A 309 19.76 -1.65 -2.46
N ASP A 310 18.53 -1.85 -1.96
CA ASP A 310 17.37 -0.94 -2.01
C ASP A 310 16.97 -0.40 -3.40
N SER A 311 16.78 -1.26 -4.40
CA SER A 311 15.87 -0.91 -5.49
C SER A 311 14.43 -1.01 -4.95
N SER A 312 13.86 0.11 -4.51
CA SER A 312 12.47 0.16 -4.05
C SER A 312 11.53 -0.09 -5.24
N SER A 313 11.27 -1.35 -5.57
CA SER A 313 10.26 -1.70 -6.58
C SER A 313 8.92 -1.17 -6.10
N SER A 314 8.27 -0.34 -6.93
CA SER A 314 6.92 0.14 -6.66
C SER A 314 5.90 -0.72 -7.39
N CYS A 315 4.72 -0.88 -6.81
CA CYS A 315 3.65 -1.71 -7.35
C CYS A 315 2.50 -0.81 -7.79
N VAL A 316 2.15 -0.87 -9.08
CA VAL A 316 1.05 -0.12 -9.70
C VAL A 316 -0.24 -0.28 -8.88
N GLY A 317 -0.91 0.82 -8.58
CA GLY A 317 -2.16 0.84 -7.81
C GLY A 317 -2.02 0.56 -6.32
N VAL A 318 -0.87 0.05 -5.87
CA VAL A 318 -0.60 -0.30 -4.47
C VAL A 318 0.35 0.73 -3.87
N SER A 319 1.66 0.57 -4.03
CA SER A 319 2.68 1.48 -3.49
C SER A 319 3.07 2.60 -4.45
N ALA A 320 2.86 2.42 -5.75
CA ALA A 320 3.09 3.48 -6.74
C ALA A 320 2.02 4.58 -6.65
N SER A 321 2.39 5.78 -7.11
CA SER A 321 1.47 6.92 -7.27
C SER A 321 0.51 6.71 -8.45
N SER A 322 0.91 5.94 -9.45
CA SER A 322 0.12 5.56 -10.62
C SER A 322 -0.65 4.25 -10.39
N GLY A 323 -1.77 4.10 -11.10
CA GLY A 323 -2.72 2.99 -10.95
C GLY A 323 -3.65 2.87 -12.15
N ALA A 324 -4.27 1.71 -12.29
CA ALA A 324 -5.07 1.30 -13.43
C ALA A 324 -6.53 1.80 -13.42
N LEU A 325 -7.07 2.24 -12.28
CA LEU A 325 -8.40 2.83 -12.19
C LEU A 325 -8.39 4.29 -12.66
N ALA A 326 -7.92 4.50 -13.90
CA ALA A 326 -7.81 5.78 -14.60
C ALA A 326 -8.01 5.58 -16.11
N GLU A 327 -8.37 6.64 -16.84
CA GLU A 327 -8.54 6.57 -18.30
C GLU A 327 -7.24 6.26 -19.04
N TYR A 328 -6.11 6.74 -18.50
CA TYR A 328 -4.78 6.49 -19.04
C TYR A 328 -3.83 6.08 -17.93
N ILE A 329 -2.79 5.34 -18.30
CA ILE A 329 -1.66 5.04 -17.44
C ILE A 329 -0.38 5.12 -18.28
N VAL A 330 0.70 5.64 -17.69
CA VAL A 330 2.02 5.66 -18.30
C VAL A 330 2.90 4.67 -17.55
N LEU A 331 3.49 3.72 -18.27
CA LEU A 331 4.35 2.69 -17.70
C LEU A 331 5.58 2.49 -18.59
N PRO A 332 6.69 1.95 -18.05
CA PRO A 332 7.81 1.52 -18.87
C PRO A 332 7.35 0.54 -19.95
N VAL A 333 7.84 0.69 -21.18
CA VAL A 333 7.54 -0.25 -22.27
C VAL A 333 7.93 -1.67 -21.87
N SER A 334 9.03 -1.82 -21.13
CA SER A 334 9.49 -3.10 -20.64
C SER A 334 8.47 -3.78 -19.71
N ASN A 335 7.58 -3.04 -19.05
CA ASN A 335 6.53 -3.60 -18.18
C ASN A 335 5.33 -4.14 -18.95
N LEU A 336 5.19 -3.81 -20.24
CA LEU A 336 4.02 -4.13 -21.04
C LEU A 336 4.22 -5.45 -21.80
N SER A 337 3.16 -6.27 -21.83
CA SER A 337 3.05 -7.47 -22.68
C SER A 337 1.86 -7.34 -23.60
N VAL A 338 2.05 -7.67 -24.88
CA VAL A 338 0.98 -7.62 -25.90
C VAL A 338 -0.01 -8.76 -25.65
N VAL A 339 -1.28 -8.40 -25.51
CA VAL A 339 -2.40 -9.33 -25.33
C VAL A 339 -2.75 -9.96 -26.68
N PRO A 340 -2.65 -11.30 -26.82
CA PRO A 340 -3.07 -11.97 -28.04
C PRO A 340 -4.56 -11.69 -28.33
N ALA A 341 -4.90 -11.53 -29.62
CA ALA A 341 -6.28 -11.20 -30.03
C ALA A 341 -7.33 -12.24 -29.57
N ALA A 342 -6.90 -13.48 -29.32
CA ALA A 342 -7.75 -14.55 -28.82
C ALA A 342 -8.09 -14.44 -27.32
N VAL A 343 -7.38 -13.62 -26.53
CA VAL A 343 -7.68 -13.39 -25.11
C VAL A 343 -8.75 -12.30 -24.97
N PRO A 344 -9.92 -12.62 -24.42
CA PRO A 344 -10.94 -11.65 -24.06
C PRO A 344 -10.42 -10.65 -23.01
N ASP A 345 -10.88 -9.40 -23.10
CA ASP A 345 -10.41 -8.30 -22.23
C ASP A 345 -10.69 -8.56 -20.74
N ASP A 346 -11.78 -9.24 -20.41
CA ASP A 346 -12.09 -9.61 -19.02
C ASP A 346 -11.10 -10.65 -18.47
N LEU A 347 -10.80 -11.70 -19.24
CA LEU A 347 -9.83 -12.72 -18.85
C LEU A 347 -8.40 -12.18 -18.78
N ALA A 348 -8.06 -11.20 -19.62
CA ALA A 348 -6.75 -10.55 -19.58
C ALA A 348 -6.44 -9.89 -18.21
N LEU A 349 -7.47 -9.51 -17.44
CA LEU A 349 -7.29 -8.95 -16.09
C LEU A 349 -6.64 -9.93 -15.10
N LEU A 350 -6.71 -11.24 -15.38
CA LEU A 350 -6.13 -12.29 -14.54
C LEU A 350 -4.67 -12.60 -14.91
N SER A 351 -4.09 -11.93 -15.92
CA SER A 351 -2.76 -12.28 -16.45
C SER A 351 -1.65 -12.16 -15.40
N ASP A 352 -1.67 -11.12 -14.57
CA ASP A 352 -0.65 -10.93 -13.54
C ASP A 352 -0.76 -11.99 -12.43
N ASP A 353 -1.96 -12.29 -11.93
CA ASP A 353 -2.11 -13.35 -10.92
C ASP A 353 -1.77 -14.73 -11.50
N MET A 354 -2.11 -14.98 -12.77
CA MET A 354 -1.69 -16.19 -13.48
C MET A 354 -0.17 -16.28 -13.67
N SER A 355 0.53 -15.15 -13.84
CA SER A 355 2.00 -15.16 -13.90
C SER A 355 2.62 -15.65 -12.59
N VAL A 356 2.00 -15.30 -11.45
CA VAL A 356 2.40 -15.80 -10.13
C VAL A 356 2.12 -17.29 -9.99
N VAL A 357 0.95 -17.75 -10.45
CA VAL A 357 0.60 -19.19 -10.47
C VAL A 357 1.64 -19.99 -11.25
N LEU A 358 2.01 -19.53 -12.45
CA LEU A 358 3.00 -20.23 -13.27
C LEU A 358 4.39 -20.21 -12.64
N SER A 359 4.78 -19.11 -11.98
CA SER A 359 6.02 -19.02 -11.21
C SER A 359 6.09 -20.05 -10.08
N ILE A 360 5.02 -20.13 -9.27
CA ILE A 360 4.89 -21.12 -8.20
C ILE A 360 4.95 -22.54 -8.77
N ALA A 361 4.16 -22.81 -9.82
CA ALA A 361 4.11 -24.13 -10.44
C ALA A 361 5.46 -24.55 -11.01
N SER A 362 6.22 -23.63 -11.61
CA SER A 362 7.58 -23.87 -12.08
C SER A 362 8.50 -24.32 -10.93
N GLU A 363 8.41 -23.67 -9.76
CA GLU A 363 9.20 -24.06 -8.58
C GLU A 363 8.78 -25.44 -8.01
N LEU A 364 7.49 -25.76 -8.01
CA LEU A 364 6.98 -27.06 -7.57
C LEU A 364 7.41 -28.19 -8.54
N GLN A 365 7.29 -27.96 -9.85
CA GLN A 365 7.67 -28.92 -10.90
C GLN A 365 9.16 -29.21 -10.88
N ARG A 366 10.01 -28.19 -10.72
CA ARG A 366 11.47 -28.35 -10.62
C ARG A 366 11.88 -29.30 -9.49
N ARG A 367 11.07 -29.37 -8.42
CA ARG A 367 11.29 -30.21 -7.25
C ARG A 367 10.55 -31.55 -7.30
N GLN A 368 9.79 -31.80 -8.36
CA GLN A 368 8.97 -33.02 -8.51
C GLN A 368 8.01 -33.23 -7.33
N VAL A 369 7.49 -32.13 -6.79
CA VAL A 369 6.54 -32.13 -5.69
C VAL A 369 5.22 -32.74 -6.15
N THR A 370 4.61 -33.59 -5.31
CA THR A 370 3.36 -34.28 -5.65
C THR A 370 2.24 -34.07 -4.64
N ASN A 371 2.56 -33.59 -3.44
CA ASN A 371 1.63 -33.38 -2.35
C ASN A 371 1.88 -32.05 -1.65
N ILE A 372 0.90 -31.14 -1.69
CA ILE A 372 1.10 -29.76 -1.25
C ILE A 372 -0.04 -29.23 -0.40
N ALA A 373 0.31 -28.23 0.41
CA ALA A 373 -0.65 -27.33 1.00
C ALA A 373 -0.47 -25.89 0.51
N ILE A 374 -1.58 -25.18 0.34
CA ILE A 374 -1.62 -23.74 0.06
C ILE A 374 -2.18 -23.06 1.31
N LEU A 375 -1.43 -22.12 1.89
CA LEU A 375 -1.91 -21.24 2.95
C LEU A 375 -2.44 -19.97 2.31
N SER A 376 -3.69 -19.63 2.58
CA SER A 376 -4.36 -18.48 1.99
C SER A 376 -5.15 -17.68 3.01
N ASP A 377 -5.34 -16.41 2.70
CA ASP A 377 -6.17 -15.46 3.43
C ASP A 377 -7.13 -14.75 2.45
N GLY A 378 -7.94 -13.81 2.95
CA GLY A 378 -8.89 -13.07 2.10
C GLY A 378 -8.24 -12.41 0.88
N PRO A 379 -7.20 -11.58 1.05
CA PRO A 379 -6.48 -10.94 -0.06
C PRO A 379 -5.88 -11.89 -1.10
N SER A 380 -5.42 -13.09 -0.69
CA SER A 380 -4.78 -14.06 -1.58
C SER A 380 -5.72 -15.15 -2.10
N ALA A 381 -7.02 -15.11 -1.78
CA ALA A 381 -7.95 -16.18 -2.14
C ALA A 381 -8.08 -16.36 -3.66
N ILE A 382 -8.14 -15.28 -4.46
CA ILE A 382 -8.16 -15.40 -5.94
C ILE A 382 -6.92 -16.12 -6.46
N LEU A 383 -5.73 -15.77 -5.96
CA LEU A 383 -4.48 -16.43 -6.35
C LEU A 383 -4.48 -17.92 -5.95
N SER A 384 -4.98 -18.24 -4.75
CA SER A 384 -5.17 -19.62 -4.29
C SER A 384 -6.10 -20.42 -5.21
N ASN A 385 -7.20 -19.81 -5.67
CA ASN A 385 -8.14 -20.43 -6.61
C ASN A 385 -7.47 -20.76 -7.94
N LEU A 386 -6.78 -19.78 -8.52
CA LEU A 386 -6.10 -19.92 -9.80
C LEU A 386 -4.99 -20.97 -9.73
N LEU A 387 -4.21 -20.99 -8.63
CA LEU A 387 -3.18 -21.99 -8.40
C LEU A 387 -3.78 -23.40 -8.27
N THR A 388 -4.81 -23.56 -7.45
CA THR A 388 -5.50 -24.84 -7.24
C THR A 388 -6.04 -25.38 -8.57
N ARG A 389 -6.69 -24.52 -9.35
CA ARG A 389 -7.21 -24.85 -10.68
C ARG A 389 -6.09 -25.34 -11.59
N TYR A 390 -5.02 -24.55 -11.75
CA TYR A 390 -3.92 -24.85 -12.66
C TYR A 390 -3.22 -26.16 -12.28
N LEU A 391 -2.94 -26.36 -10.98
CA LEU A 391 -2.30 -27.59 -10.52
C LEU A 391 -3.17 -28.82 -10.78
N HIS A 392 -4.49 -28.70 -10.63
CA HIS A 392 -5.40 -29.81 -10.89
C HIS A 392 -5.59 -30.10 -12.39
N GLN A 393 -5.84 -29.06 -13.20
CA GLN A 393 -6.21 -29.23 -14.61
C GLN A 393 -5.00 -29.44 -15.52
N ASP A 394 -3.93 -28.67 -15.33
CA ASP A 394 -2.79 -28.62 -16.24
C ASP A 394 -1.61 -29.45 -15.71
N VAL A 395 -1.36 -29.42 -14.40
CA VAL A 395 -0.28 -30.22 -13.77
C VAL A 395 -0.77 -31.60 -13.30
N GLN A 396 -2.08 -31.84 -13.33
CA GLN A 396 -2.71 -33.13 -12.99
C GLN A 396 -2.44 -33.61 -11.55
N PHE A 397 -2.35 -32.68 -10.60
CA PHE A 397 -2.33 -33.01 -9.19
C PHE A 397 -3.62 -33.73 -8.79
N ALA A 398 -3.47 -34.85 -8.10
CA ALA A 398 -4.60 -35.59 -7.58
C ALA A 398 -5.29 -34.77 -6.47
N PRO A 399 -6.63 -34.67 -6.43
CA PRO A 399 -7.34 -33.84 -5.46
C PRO A 399 -6.99 -34.14 -3.99
N GLN A 400 -6.66 -35.40 -3.67
CA GLN A 400 -6.26 -35.81 -2.33
C GLN A 400 -4.86 -35.34 -1.91
N ASN A 401 -4.06 -34.87 -2.86
CA ASN A 401 -2.71 -34.36 -2.65
C ASN A 401 -2.63 -32.82 -2.70
N LEU A 402 -3.80 -32.17 -2.76
CA LEU A 402 -3.92 -30.73 -2.81
C LEU A 402 -4.77 -30.29 -1.62
N HIS A 403 -4.15 -29.54 -0.73
CA HIS A 403 -4.78 -29.05 0.49
C HIS A 403 -4.78 -27.53 0.49
N VAL A 404 -5.89 -26.91 0.87
CA VAL A 404 -5.95 -25.45 1.06
C VAL A 404 -6.32 -25.19 2.51
N PHE A 405 -5.44 -24.52 3.24
CA PHE A 405 -5.73 -23.98 4.56
C PHE A 405 -6.03 -22.50 4.41
N SER A 406 -7.28 -22.10 4.71
CA SER A 406 -7.69 -20.69 4.56
C SER A 406 -8.03 -20.08 5.91
N THR A 407 -7.46 -18.92 6.20
CA THR A 407 -7.85 -18.08 7.35
C THR A 407 -9.13 -17.30 7.07
N SER A 408 -9.55 -17.23 5.80
CA SER A 408 -10.82 -16.63 5.42
C SER A 408 -11.98 -17.60 5.68
N THR A 409 -13.12 -17.03 6.04
CA THR A 409 -14.40 -17.76 6.16
C THR A 409 -15.17 -17.84 4.85
N VAL A 410 -14.63 -17.26 3.76
CA VAL A 410 -15.29 -17.24 2.46
C VAL A 410 -15.26 -18.62 1.84
N SER A 411 -16.33 -19.38 2.04
CA SER A 411 -16.60 -20.60 1.28
C SER A 411 -16.88 -20.21 -0.18
N THR A 412 -15.87 -20.30 -1.04
CA THR A 412 -16.13 -20.20 -2.48
C THR A 412 -16.63 -21.55 -2.99
N SER A 413 -17.76 -21.54 -3.71
CA SER A 413 -18.25 -22.73 -4.42
C SER A 413 -17.21 -23.27 -5.42
N VAL A 414 -16.32 -22.39 -5.88
CA VAL A 414 -15.21 -22.64 -6.81
C VAL A 414 -14.24 -23.71 -6.27
N TRP A 415 -14.00 -23.76 -4.95
CA TRP A 415 -13.07 -24.72 -4.33
C TRP A 415 -13.55 -26.17 -4.36
N SER A 416 -14.86 -26.37 -4.26
CA SER A 416 -15.42 -27.66 -3.80
C SER A 416 -15.24 -28.85 -4.74
N GLN A 417 -14.85 -28.61 -6.00
CA GLN A 417 -14.73 -29.69 -7.00
C GLN A 417 -13.32 -30.28 -7.10
N HIS A 418 -12.29 -29.55 -6.64
CA HIS A 418 -10.90 -29.89 -6.98
C HIS A 418 -9.98 -30.06 -5.77
N VAL A 419 -10.40 -29.67 -4.56
CA VAL A 419 -9.49 -29.59 -3.42
C VAL A 419 -10.15 -29.82 -2.06
N SER A 420 -9.36 -30.31 -1.10
CA SER A 420 -9.74 -30.33 0.32
C SER A 420 -9.47 -28.97 0.96
N LEU A 421 -10.50 -28.13 1.03
CA LEU A 421 -10.45 -26.87 1.79
C LEU A 421 -10.65 -27.12 3.29
N THR A 422 -9.72 -26.60 4.10
CA THR A 422 -9.80 -26.62 5.56
C THR A 422 -9.75 -25.18 6.08
N PRO A 423 -10.87 -24.63 6.62
CA PRO A 423 -10.82 -23.39 7.36
C PRO A 423 -9.88 -23.54 8.56
N LEU A 424 -8.94 -22.61 8.70
CA LEU A 424 -7.92 -22.65 9.74
C LEU A 424 -7.64 -21.23 10.24
N ASP A 425 -7.96 -20.98 11.51
CA ASP A 425 -7.43 -19.80 12.21
C ASP A 425 -6.01 -20.11 12.70
N ILE A 426 -5.02 -19.67 11.93
CA ILE A 426 -3.59 -19.87 12.24
C ILE A 426 -3.15 -19.19 13.55
N TYR A 427 -3.96 -18.26 14.09
CA TYR A 427 -3.68 -17.59 15.35
C TYR A 427 -4.26 -18.32 16.57
N GLN A 428 -5.05 -19.38 16.35
CA GLN A 428 -5.61 -20.21 17.41
C GLN A 428 -4.78 -21.48 17.59
N PRO A 429 -4.00 -21.61 18.69
CA PRO A 429 -3.11 -22.76 18.89
C PRO A 429 -3.84 -24.10 18.87
N ALA A 430 -5.09 -24.15 19.34
CA ALA A 430 -5.90 -25.36 19.31
C ALA A 430 -6.26 -25.81 17.88
N ALA A 431 -6.53 -24.86 16.98
CA ALA A 431 -6.84 -25.15 15.58
C ALA A 431 -5.59 -25.63 14.84
N VAL A 432 -4.46 -24.96 15.05
CA VAL A 432 -3.15 -25.38 14.53
C VAL A 432 -2.77 -26.77 15.04
N ALA A 433 -2.88 -27.02 16.34
CA ALA A 433 -2.57 -28.32 16.94
C ALA A 433 -3.39 -29.46 16.33
N HIS A 434 -4.67 -29.23 16.03
CA HIS A 434 -5.53 -30.22 15.39
C HIS A 434 -5.04 -30.63 13.98
N VAL A 435 -4.53 -29.67 13.19
CA VAL A 435 -3.92 -29.99 11.89
C VAL A 435 -2.57 -30.68 12.09
N MET A 436 -1.77 -30.24 13.07
CA MET A 436 -0.46 -30.84 13.35
C MET A 436 -0.55 -32.31 13.76
N THR A 437 -1.62 -32.75 14.44
CA THR A 437 -1.80 -34.18 14.77
C THR A 437 -1.93 -35.07 13.53
N ARG A 438 -2.24 -34.48 12.37
CA ARG A 438 -2.36 -35.17 11.08
C ARG A 438 -1.15 -34.97 10.19
N GLN A 439 -0.08 -34.34 10.67
CA GLN A 439 1.11 -34.03 9.85
C GLN A 439 1.68 -35.26 9.14
N THR A 440 1.81 -36.39 9.85
CA THR A 440 2.33 -37.63 9.30
C THR A 440 1.37 -38.28 8.28
N GLU A 441 0.06 -38.07 8.45
CA GLU A 441 -0.95 -38.51 7.47
C GLU A 441 -0.91 -37.64 6.22
N LEU A 442 -0.72 -36.33 6.39
CA LEU A 442 -0.68 -35.36 5.32
C LEU A 442 0.60 -35.47 4.50
N ALA A 443 1.76 -35.74 5.12
CA ALA A 443 3.05 -35.97 4.43
C ALA A 443 3.32 -35.00 3.27
N LEU A 444 3.24 -33.70 3.56
CA LEU A 444 3.30 -32.64 2.54
C LEU A 444 4.74 -32.41 2.07
N ASP A 445 4.96 -32.52 0.77
CA ASP A 445 6.26 -32.26 0.11
C ASP A 445 6.56 -30.76 0.07
N ALA A 446 5.53 -29.93 -0.13
CA ALA A 446 5.68 -28.48 -0.14
C ALA A 446 4.50 -27.72 0.46
N ILE A 447 4.77 -26.53 0.95
CA ILE A 447 3.77 -25.57 1.40
C ILE A 447 3.97 -24.25 0.67
N VAL A 448 2.93 -23.77 -0.01
CA VAL A 448 2.88 -22.46 -0.63
C VAL A 448 2.22 -21.50 0.34
N ASP A 449 3.00 -20.60 0.94
CA ASP A 449 2.50 -19.57 1.84
C ASP A 449 2.19 -18.29 1.05
N LEU A 450 0.89 -18.05 0.84
CA LEU A 450 0.39 -16.81 0.25
C LEU A 450 0.10 -15.75 1.30
N ILE A 451 0.12 -16.06 2.60
CA ILE A 451 -0.25 -15.18 3.73
C ILE A 451 0.94 -14.32 4.19
N GLY A 452 2.16 -14.86 4.15
CA GLY A 452 3.38 -14.08 4.37
C GLY A 452 3.46 -13.42 5.76
N CYS A 453 2.99 -14.09 6.80
CA CYS A 453 3.09 -13.63 8.18
C CYS A 453 3.89 -14.61 9.05
N GLU A 454 4.32 -14.18 10.23
CA GLU A 454 5.07 -15.02 11.16
C GLU A 454 4.32 -16.31 11.54
N ALA A 455 3.02 -16.21 11.84
CA ALA A 455 2.21 -17.36 12.20
C ALA A 455 2.04 -18.36 11.03
N SER A 456 1.93 -17.87 9.80
CA SER A 456 1.80 -18.76 8.62
C SER A 456 3.13 -19.43 8.29
N VAL A 457 4.25 -18.74 8.46
CA VAL A 457 5.59 -19.29 8.25
C VAL A 457 5.94 -20.31 9.33
N GLU A 458 5.66 -20.04 10.60
CA GLU A 458 5.82 -21.00 11.70
C GLU A 458 4.96 -22.25 11.45
N PHE A 459 3.71 -22.07 11.05
CA PHE A 459 2.82 -23.16 10.67
C PHE A 459 3.35 -23.97 9.48
N ALA A 460 3.79 -23.30 8.41
CA ALA A 460 4.32 -23.94 7.21
C ALA A 460 5.56 -24.78 7.52
N THR A 461 6.55 -24.17 8.18
CA THR A 461 7.80 -24.85 8.57
C THR A 461 7.57 -25.99 9.54
N SER A 462 6.55 -25.91 10.39
CA SER A 462 6.16 -27.01 11.28
C SER A 462 5.46 -28.14 10.52
N LEU A 463 4.58 -27.82 9.57
CA LEU A 463 3.71 -28.78 8.90
C LEU A 463 4.38 -29.54 7.74
N VAL A 464 5.18 -28.86 6.92
CA VAL A 464 5.88 -29.49 5.78
C VAL A 464 6.72 -30.67 6.27
N GLN A 465 6.92 -31.74 5.49
CA GLN A 465 7.77 -32.86 5.91
C GLN A 465 9.27 -32.51 5.88
N SER A 466 10.12 -33.35 6.49
CA SER A 466 11.58 -33.17 6.39
C SER A 466 12.05 -33.30 4.94
N MET A 467 13.05 -32.52 4.54
CA MET A 467 13.50 -32.33 3.16
C MET A 467 12.44 -31.72 2.23
N GLY A 468 11.32 -31.24 2.78
CA GLY A 468 10.29 -30.56 2.02
C GLY A 468 10.61 -29.08 1.77
N CYS A 469 9.70 -28.41 1.06
CA CYS A 469 9.90 -27.04 0.60
C CYS A 469 8.82 -26.08 1.12
N VAL A 470 9.21 -24.89 1.55
CA VAL A 470 8.31 -23.78 1.83
C VAL A 470 8.50 -22.70 0.77
N VAL A 471 7.45 -22.45 -0.01
CA VAL A 471 7.42 -21.39 -1.04
C VAL A 471 6.72 -20.17 -0.44
N LEU A 472 7.48 -19.09 -0.23
CA LEU A 472 7.00 -17.81 0.25
C LEU A 472 6.71 -16.90 -0.94
N VAL A 473 5.48 -16.38 -1.05
CA VAL A 473 5.07 -15.51 -2.15
C VAL A 473 5.02 -14.06 -1.68
N ASP A 474 5.62 -13.16 -2.45
CA ASP A 474 5.63 -11.74 -2.11
C ASP A 474 4.23 -11.11 -2.04
N ARG A 475 4.03 -10.26 -1.03
CA ARG A 475 2.74 -9.62 -0.73
C ARG A 475 2.68 -8.14 -1.09
N SER A 476 3.73 -7.55 -1.64
CA SER A 476 3.73 -6.13 -2.03
C SER A 476 2.71 -5.79 -3.14
N ARG A 477 2.15 -6.83 -3.79
CA ARG A 477 1.02 -6.77 -4.74
C ARG A 477 -0.38 -6.75 -4.10
N LEU A 478 -0.49 -7.06 -2.81
CA LEU A 478 -1.75 -7.14 -2.07
C LEU A 478 -1.81 -6.17 -0.88
N GLU A 479 -0.65 -5.66 -0.45
CA GLU A 479 -0.52 -4.82 0.74
C GLU A 479 0.39 -3.62 0.49
N LEU A 480 0.05 -2.47 1.08
CA LEU A 480 0.82 -1.23 0.92
C LEU A 480 2.18 -1.27 1.65
N HIS A 481 2.20 -1.89 2.83
CA HIS A 481 3.38 -1.98 3.70
C HIS A 481 3.59 -3.44 4.10
N PRO A 482 3.94 -4.32 3.14
CA PRO A 482 4.24 -5.71 3.48
C PRO A 482 5.42 -5.74 4.46
N ARG A 483 5.47 -6.76 5.32
CA ARG A 483 6.59 -6.93 6.24
C ARG A 483 7.89 -7.14 5.43
N SER A 484 8.88 -6.29 5.65
CA SER A 484 10.20 -6.43 5.03
C SER A 484 11.00 -7.60 5.60
N THR A 485 10.66 -8.07 6.81
CA THR A 485 11.27 -9.23 7.44
C THR A 485 10.21 -10.08 8.14
N ILE A 486 10.38 -11.40 8.07
CA ILE A 486 9.53 -12.36 8.76
C ILE A 486 10.44 -13.23 9.63
N PRO A 487 10.23 -13.27 10.96
CA PRO A 487 11.00 -14.17 11.83
C PRO A 487 10.68 -15.62 11.51
N MET A 488 11.68 -16.48 11.56
CA MET A 488 11.59 -17.90 11.21
C MET A 488 12.47 -18.72 12.15
N ASP A 489 11.98 -19.88 12.58
CA ASP A 489 12.77 -20.82 13.37
C ASP A 489 13.79 -21.55 12.47
N MET A 490 14.98 -20.98 12.37
CA MET A 490 16.07 -21.56 11.59
C MET A 490 16.54 -22.91 12.12
N ASN A 491 16.30 -23.25 13.39
CA ASN A 491 16.63 -24.58 13.89
C ASN A 491 15.75 -25.63 13.22
N SER A 492 14.45 -25.38 13.10
CA SER A 492 13.52 -26.26 12.38
C SER A 492 13.88 -26.39 10.90
N VAL A 493 14.24 -25.27 10.24
CA VAL A 493 14.69 -25.29 8.83
C VAL A 493 15.94 -26.17 8.66
N VAL A 494 16.96 -25.97 9.49
CA VAL A 494 18.25 -26.68 9.36
C VAL A 494 18.12 -28.16 9.74
N VAL A 495 17.51 -28.46 10.89
CA VAL A 495 17.42 -29.85 11.40
C VAL A 495 16.60 -30.74 10.48
N ARG A 496 15.59 -30.17 9.82
CA ARG A 496 14.69 -30.90 8.94
C ARG A 496 15.09 -30.77 7.47
N GLU A 497 16.21 -30.11 7.17
CA GLU A 497 16.72 -29.88 5.81
C GLU A 497 15.67 -29.24 4.89
N LEU A 498 14.90 -28.29 5.40
CA LEU A 498 13.86 -27.63 4.62
C LEU A 498 14.47 -26.67 3.61
N GLU A 499 13.91 -26.64 2.41
CA GLU A 499 14.21 -25.62 1.41
C GLU A 499 13.22 -24.47 1.53
N VAL A 500 13.71 -23.23 1.62
CA VAL A 500 12.87 -22.03 1.64
C VAL A 500 13.09 -21.26 0.35
N VAL A 501 12.00 -21.00 -0.38
CA VAL A 501 12.02 -20.40 -1.71
C VAL A 501 11.19 -19.14 -1.68
N SER A 502 11.70 -18.08 -2.29
CA SER A 502 10.95 -16.85 -2.46
C SER A 502 10.48 -16.73 -3.91
N VAL A 503 9.18 -16.48 -4.10
CA VAL A 503 8.60 -16.11 -5.39
C VAL A 503 8.38 -14.60 -5.38
N LEU A 504 9.31 -13.92 -6.05
CA LEU A 504 9.34 -12.48 -6.31
C LEU A 504 9.24 -12.26 -7.81
N ASP A 505 8.72 -11.10 -8.22
CA ASP A 505 8.62 -10.65 -9.62
C ASP A 505 8.30 -11.74 -10.66
N CYS A 506 7.03 -11.84 -11.02
CA CYS A 506 6.56 -12.86 -11.96
C CYS A 506 6.48 -12.34 -13.41
N LYS A 507 7.08 -11.19 -13.71
CA LYS A 507 7.08 -10.59 -15.05
C LYS A 507 7.50 -11.54 -16.17
N ARG A 508 8.54 -12.36 -15.94
CA ARG A 508 9.03 -13.34 -16.93
C ARG A 508 7.99 -14.39 -17.33
N PHE A 509 6.94 -14.59 -16.53
CA PHE A 509 5.84 -15.52 -16.80
C PHE A 509 4.59 -14.82 -17.37
N LEU A 510 4.63 -13.51 -17.62
CA LEU A 510 3.45 -12.77 -18.07
C LEU A 510 3.01 -13.20 -19.48
N ASP A 511 3.95 -13.45 -20.39
CA ASP A 511 3.63 -13.94 -21.73
C ASP A 511 3.11 -15.39 -21.70
N ASP A 512 3.68 -16.25 -20.85
CA ASP A 512 3.18 -17.61 -20.62
C ASP A 512 1.76 -17.59 -20.02
N ALA A 513 1.48 -16.65 -19.12
CA ALA A 513 0.16 -16.46 -18.54
C ALA A 513 -0.86 -16.05 -19.60
N LEU A 514 -0.50 -15.15 -20.51
CA LEU A 514 -1.34 -14.78 -21.65
C LEU A 514 -1.58 -15.98 -22.57
N GLN A 515 -0.56 -16.79 -22.85
CA GLN A 515 -0.69 -17.98 -23.68
C GLN A 515 -1.56 -19.07 -23.02
N TYR A 516 -1.46 -19.22 -21.70
CA TYR A 516 -2.38 -20.04 -20.93
C TYR A 516 -3.82 -19.54 -21.07
N LEU A 517 -4.05 -18.24 -20.91
CA LEU A 517 -5.39 -17.64 -21.07
C LEU A 517 -5.94 -17.79 -22.49
N VAL A 518 -5.11 -17.76 -23.54
CA VAL A 518 -5.53 -18.10 -24.92
C VAL A 518 -6.10 -19.52 -24.96
N THR A 519 -5.40 -20.48 -24.35
CA THR A 519 -5.80 -21.89 -24.35
C THR A 519 -7.10 -22.08 -23.57
N GLN A 520 -7.22 -21.47 -22.40
CA GLN A 520 -8.44 -21.56 -21.57
C GLN A 520 -9.64 -20.84 -22.20
N ALA A 521 -9.42 -19.74 -22.93
CA ALA A 521 -10.49 -19.01 -23.61
C ALA A 521 -11.16 -19.81 -24.74
N GLN A 522 -10.47 -20.80 -25.32
CA GLN A 522 -11.02 -21.68 -26.36
C GLN A 522 -12.01 -22.72 -25.79
N ASN A 523 -11.93 -23.02 -24.49
CA ASN A 523 -12.86 -23.91 -23.82
C ASN A 523 -13.89 -23.10 -23.03
N GLN A 524 -15.16 -23.16 -23.46
CA GLN A 524 -16.24 -22.38 -22.85
C GLN A 524 -16.39 -22.66 -21.35
N GLN A 525 -16.22 -23.91 -20.91
CA GLN A 525 -16.33 -24.28 -19.50
C GLN A 525 -15.17 -23.66 -18.70
N SER A 526 -13.93 -23.81 -19.19
CA SER A 526 -12.77 -23.20 -18.54
C SER A 526 -12.87 -21.69 -18.45
N ALA A 527 -13.30 -21.05 -19.54
CA ALA A 527 -13.48 -19.61 -19.60
C ALA A 527 -14.59 -19.12 -18.65
N THR A 528 -15.66 -19.90 -18.46
CA THR A 528 -16.71 -19.61 -17.47
C THR A 528 -16.17 -19.70 -16.04
N GLU A 529 -15.41 -20.76 -15.73
CA GLU A 529 -14.83 -20.94 -14.40
C GLU A 529 -13.81 -19.83 -14.06
N LEU A 530 -12.98 -19.40 -15.00
CA LEU A 530 -12.08 -18.25 -14.79
C LEU A 530 -12.85 -16.94 -14.53
N ARG A 531 -14.00 -16.75 -15.19
CA ARG A 531 -14.86 -15.59 -14.95
C ARG A 531 -15.54 -15.61 -13.59
N GLU A 532 -15.57 -16.73 -12.87
CA GLU A 532 -16.05 -16.74 -11.49
C GLU A 532 -15.17 -15.86 -10.58
N CYS A 533 -13.89 -15.65 -10.93
CA CYS A 533 -12.99 -14.70 -10.28
C CYS A 533 -13.29 -13.22 -10.59
N LEU A 534 -14.29 -12.92 -11.43
CA LEU A 534 -14.61 -11.56 -11.87
C LEU A 534 -16.09 -11.25 -11.59
N LEU A 535 -16.39 -10.10 -11.00
CA LEU A 535 -17.74 -9.54 -10.89
C LEU A 535 -18.15 -8.85 -12.20
N ASP A 536 -19.43 -8.50 -12.30
CA ASP A 536 -19.93 -7.72 -13.44
C ASP A 536 -19.23 -6.35 -13.54
N GLY A 537 -19.20 -5.82 -14.77
CA GLY A 537 -18.54 -4.56 -15.08
C GLY A 537 -19.33 -3.32 -14.67
N VAL A 538 -18.63 -2.31 -14.17
CA VAL A 538 -19.18 -0.99 -13.82
C VAL A 538 -18.37 0.11 -14.48
N GLU A 539 -18.95 1.30 -14.67
CA GLU A 539 -18.19 2.45 -15.17
C GLU A 539 -17.29 3.05 -14.08
N LEU A 540 -16.18 3.71 -14.46
CA LEU A 540 -15.28 4.39 -13.52
C LEU A 540 -16.00 5.40 -12.61
N SER A 541 -17.01 6.10 -13.15
CA SER A 541 -17.84 7.06 -12.41
C SER A 541 -18.61 6.41 -11.24
N GLN A 542 -18.90 5.11 -11.34
CA GLN A 542 -19.65 4.32 -10.37
C GLN A 542 -18.75 3.48 -9.46
N ALA A 543 -17.49 3.25 -9.86
CA ALA A 543 -16.55 2.37 -9.18
C ALA A 543 -16.39 2.69 -7.68
N LEU A 544 -16.32 3.96 -7.29
CA LEU A 544 -16.20 4.34 -5.87
C LEU A 544 -17.40 3.88 -5.04
N HIS A 545 -18.62 4.10 -5.55
CA HIS A 545 -19.85 3.70 -4.86
C HIS A 545 -19.89 2.18 -4.70
N GLU A 546 -19.59 1.44 -5.76
CA GLU A 546 -19.59 -0.02 -5.76
C GLU A 546 -18.53 -0.60 -4.83
N LEU A 547 -17.30 -0.06 -4.84
CA LEU A 547 -16.25 -0.47 -3.91
C LEU A 547 -16.57 -0.14 -2.46
N GLN A 548 -17.46 0.81 -2.18
CA GLN A 548 -17.95 1.10 -0.82
C GLN A 548 -19.13 0.21 -0.42
N SER A 549 -19.94 -0.27 -1.37
CA SER A 549 -21.18 -1.02 -1.12
C SER A 549 -20.99 -2.54 -1.13
N ILE A 550 -20.13 -3.08 -2.00
CA ILE A 550 -19.95 -4.53 -2.18
C ILE A 550 -19.34 -5.16 -0.90
N PRO A 551 -19.91 -6.22 -0.31
CA PRO A 551 -19.32 -6.85 0.87
C PRO A 551 -17.87 -7.32 0.65
N GLU A 552 -16.95 -7.10 1.60
CA GLU A 552 -15.51 -7.47 1.45
C GLU A 552 -15.30 -8.93 1.10
N ARG A 553 -16.06 -9.81 1.76
CA ARG A 553 -16.10 -11.25 1.45
C ARG A 553 -16.32 -11.59 -0.02
N THR A 554 -17.00 -10.72 -0.76
CA THR A 554 -17.22 -10.89 -2.21
C THR A 554 -15.95 -10.56 -2.98
N LEU A 555 -15.24 -9.51 -2.56
CA LEU A 555 -14.00 -9.02 -3.17
C LEU A 555 -12.76 -9.81 -2.74
N GLU A 556 -12.86 -10.61 -1.67
CA GLU A 556 -11.86 -11.64 -1.34
C GLU A 556 -11.77 -12.68 -2.47
N ALA A 557 -12.90 -13.06 -3.07
CA ALA A 557 -12.96 -14.14 -4.06
C ALA A 557 -13.07 -13.65 -5.51
N ARG A 558 -13.35 -12.36 -5.74
CA ARG A 558 -13.66 -11.82 -7.08
C ARG A 558 -13.15 -10.38 -7.26
N TYR A 559 -12.67 -10.04 -8.45
CA TYR A 559 -12.37 -8.66 -8.82
C TYR A 559 -13.59 -7.93 -9.36
N LEU A 560 -13.78 -6.67 -8.97
CA LEU A 560 -14.73 -5.79 -9.64
C LEU A 560 -14.13 -5.30 -10.96
N GLN A 561 -14.84 -5.52 -12.06
CA GLN A 561 -14.42 -5.04 -13.37
C GLN A 561 -14.84 -3.58 -13.54
N VAL A 562 -13.90 -2.70 -13.88
CA VAL A 562 -14.17 -1.28 -14.11
C VAL A 562 -13.88 -0.96 -15.58
N ALA A 563 -14.89 -0.47 -16.30
CA ALA A 563 -14.80 -0.05 -17.68
C ALA A 563 -14.47 1.44 -17.78
N LEU A 564 -13.54 1.77 -18.67
CA LEU A 564 -12.97 3.10 -18.87
C LEU A 564 -13.38 3.54 -20.29
N THR A 565 -14.61 4.05 -20.43
CA THR A 565 -15.22 4.42 -21.72
C THR A 565 -14.80 5.81 -22.18
#